data_AF-A0A9P7VE54-F1
#
_entry.id   AF-A0A9P7VE54-F1
#
_cell.length_a   1.000
_cell.length_b   1.000
_cell.length_c   1.000
_cell.angle_alpha   90.00
_cell.angle_beta   90.00
_cell.angle_gamma   90.00
#
_symmetry.space_group_name_H-M   'P 1'
#
loop_
_entity.id
_entity.type
_entity.pdbx_description
1 polymer ?
#
loop_
_entity_poly.entity_id
_entity_poly.type
_entity_poly.pdbx_seq_one_letter_code
_entity_poly.pdbx_strand_id
1 'polypeptide(L)'
;MNYALNLPGEGGLGLRRVVWCASAANEPSLGAANRMGFKMEGVMRWARVWPEAKVRASGGVRVRKGDPKAEEFPYGRDSAVLSVCWDDWEEGVKNHVDAVMARTK
;
A
#
# COMPACT_ATOMS: atom_id res chain seq x y z
N MET A 1 6.03 -1.13 12.58
CA MET A 1 7.18 -1.05 11.64
C MET A 1 8.52 -1.34 12.32
N ASN A 2 8.64 -1.09 13.64
CA ASN A 2 9.78 -1.51 14.46
C ASN A 2 10.33 -2.90 14.13
N TYR A 3 9.50 -3.95 14.14
CA TYR A 3 9.97 -5.31 13.83
C TYR A 3 10.55 -5.47 12.42
N ALA A 4 10.05 -4.73 11.42
CA ALA A 4 10.53 -4.88 10.05
C ALA A 4 11.84 -4.12 9.79
N LEU A 5 11.93 -2.87 10.25
CA LEU A 5 12.98 -1.93 9.86
C LEU A 5 14.09 -1.76 10.90
N ASN A 6 13.84 -2.04 12.20
CA ASN A 6 14.91 -2.03 13.19
C ASN A 6 15.91 -3.14 12.89
N LEU A 7 17.18 -2.91 13.22
CA LEU A 7 18.23 -3.92 13.06
C LEU A 7 17.98 -5.14 13.97
N PRO A 8 18.56 -6.31 13.64
CA PRO A 8 18.46 -7.50 14.50
C PRO A 8 18.92 -7.27 15.95
N GLY A 9 19.95 -6.44 16.15
CA GLY A 9 20.43 -6.07 17.50
C GLY A 9 19.40 -5.27 18.32
N GLU A 10 18.38 -4.71 17.69
CA GLU A 10 17.26 -3.99 18.32
C GLU A 10 15.96 -4.82 18.32
N GLY A 11 16.04 -6.11 17.98
CA GLY A 11 14.89 -7.02 17.92
C GLY A 11 14.05 -6.93 16.63
N GLY A 12 14.57 -6.31 15.57
CA GLY A 12 13.92 -6.28 14.25
C GLY A 12 14.52 -7.25 13.22
N LEU A 13 14.06 -7.15 11.98
CA LEU A 13 14.52 -7.95 10.84
C LEU A 13 15.63 -7.29 10.01
N GLY A 14 15.86 -5.99 10.18
CA GLY A 14 16.82 -5.21 9.39
C GLY A 14 16.47 -5.12 7.90
N LEU A 15 15.19 -5.18 7.54
CA LEU A 15 14.76 -5.05 6.15
C LEU A 15 15.06 -3.64 5.63
N ARG A 16 15.43 -3.54 4.35
CA ARG A 16 15.74 -2.25 3.72
C ARG A 16 14.51 -1.45 3.32
N ARG A 17 13.35 -2.09 3.20
CA ARG A 17 12.12 -1.47 2.69
C ARG A 17 10.88 -2.20 3.18
N VAL A 18 9.85 -1.45 3.54
CA VAL A 18 8.48 -1.92 3.74
C VAL A 18 7.58 -1.26 2.71
N VAL A 19 6.69 -2.03 2.09
CA VAL A 19 5.83 -1.56 1.00
C VAL A 19 4.37 -1.71 1.39
N TRP A 20 3.60 -0.64 1.15
CA TRP A 20 2.14 -0.64 1.20
C TRP A 20 1.59 -0.58 -0.22
N CYS A 21 0.76 -1.57 -0.58
CA CYS A 21 0.07 -1.60 -1.86
C CYS A 21 -1.44 -1.60 -1.64
N ALA A 22 -2.14 -0.64 -2.25
CA ALA A 22 -3.60 -0.55 -2.19
C ALA A 22 -4.18 -0.22 -3.56
N SER A 23 -5.52 -0.27 -3.69
CA SER A 23 -6.18 0.34 -4.85
C SER A 23 -5.81 1.81 -4.92
N ALA A 24 -5.50 2.33 -6.10
CA ALA A 24 -5.28 3.76 -6.28
C ALA A 24 -6.54 4.59 -5.92
N ALA A 25 -7.73 3.97 -5.96
CA ALA A 25 -8.99 4.59 -5.56
C ALA A 25 -9.35 4.40 -4.07
N ASN A 26 -8.54 3.69 -3.27
CA ASN A 26 -8.82 3.46 -1.85
C ASN A 26 -8.20 4.56 -0.98
N GLU A 27 -8.79 5.76 -1.03
CA GLU A 27 -8.32 6.93 -0.28
C GLU A 27 -8.14 6.66 1.22
N PRO A 28 -9.03 5.93 1.94
CA PRO A 28 -8.81 5.62 3.34
C PRO A 28 -7.53 4.80 3.60
N SER A 29 -7.25 3.80 2.76
CA SER A 29 -6.03 2.98 2.89
C SER A 29 -4.77 3.79 2.57
N LEU A 30 -4.82 4.64 1.54
CA LEU A 30 -3.72 5.53 1.17
C LEU A 30 -3.47 6.58 2.27
N GLY A 31 -4.53 7.13 2.85
CA GLY A 31 -4.45 8.05 3.99
C GLY A 31 -3.83 7.41 5.23
N ALA A 32 -4.15 6.13 5.50
CA ALA A 32 -3.50 5.37 6.57
C ALA A 32 -2.00 5.18 6.31
N ALA A 33 -1.61 4.80 5.09
CA ALA A 33 -0.20 4.65 4.72
C ALA A 33 0.58 5.97 4.85
N ASN A 34 0.04 7.07 4.32
CA ASN A 34 0.65 8.40 4.44
C ASN A 34 0.81 8.82 5.90
N ARG A 35 -0.20 8.57 6.75
CA ARG A 35 -0.12 8.88 8.19
C ARG A 35 1.00 8.10 8.88
N MET A 36 1.29 6.89 8.41
CA MET A 36 2.38 6.04 8.90
C MET A 36 3.75 6.37 8.28
N GLY A 37 3.87 7.48 7.55
CA GLY A 37 5.14 7.94 6.99
C GLY A 37 5.55 7.29 5.67
N PHE A 38 4.67 6.49 5.05
CA PHE A 38 4.94 5.95 3.72
C PHE A 38 4.94 7.06 2.66
N LYS A 39 5.89 7.00 1.73
CA LYS A 39 6.02 7.90 0.59
C LYS A 39 5.48 7.24 -0.68
N MET A 40 4.72 7.98 -1.50
CA MET A 40 4.22 7.48 -2.78
C MET A 40 5.38 7.28 -3.76
N GLU A 41 5.54 6.07 -4.27
CA GLU A 41 6.51 5.74 -5.33
C GLU A 41 5.86 5.80 -6.72
N GLY A 42 4.57 5.45 -6.82
CA GLY A 42 3.83 5.56 -8.06
C GLY A 42 2.55 4.73 -8.12
N VAL A 43 1.88 4.81 -9.26
CA VAL A 43 0.66 4.04 -9.56
C VAL A 43 0.93 3.07 -10.70
N MET A 44 0.83 1.78 -10.39
CA MET A 44 0.85 0.72 -11.39
C MET A 44 -0.52 0.63 -12.05
N ARG A 45 -0.63 1.18 -13.26
CA ARG A 45 -1.87 1.15 -14.05
C ARG A 45 -2.22 -0.28 -14.46
N TRP A 46 -3.49 -0.66 -14.37
CA TRP A 46 -4.00 -1.98 -14.75
C TRP A 46 -3.27 -3.16 -14.10
N ALA A 47 -2.77 -3.00 -12.87
CA ALA A 47 -1.95 -4.00 -12.19
C ALA A 47 -2.70 -5.32 -11.87
N ARG A 48 -4.04 -5.29 -11.81
CA ARG A 48 -4.89 -6.46 -11.53
C ARG A 48 -6.17 -6.43 -12.36
N VAL A 49 -6.70 -7.61 -12.69
CA VAL A 49 -8.06 -7.83 -13.21
C VAL A 49 -8.88 -8.64 -12.22
N TRP A 50 -10.12 -8.23 -11.96
CA TRP A 50 -10.96 -8.73 -10.87
C TRP A 50 -12.36 -9.14 -11.35
N PRO A 51 -12.94 -10.19 -10.72
CA PRO A 51 -14.34 -10.52 -10.89
C PRO A 51 -15.22 -9.49 -10.18
N GLU A 52 -16.46 -9.31 -10.65
CA GLU A 52 -17.41 -8.32 -10.09
C GLU A 52 -17.62 -8.46 -8.58
N ALA A 53 -17.63 -9.69 -8.07
CA ALA A 53 -17.76 -9.99 -6.64
C ALA A 53 -16.67 -9.34 -5.77
N LYS A 54 -15.50 -9.00 -6.33
CA LYS A 54 -14.36 -8.39 -5.61
C LYS A 54 -14.32 -6.85 -5.75
N VAL A 55 -15.25 -6.24 -6.48
CA VAL A 55 -15.26 -4.79 -6.75
C VAL A 55 -15.84 -3.96 -5.60
N ARG A 56 -16.56 -4.60 -4.67
CA ARG A 56 -17.24 -3.92 -3.54
C ARG A 56 -16.26 -3.02 -2.76
N ALA A 57 -16.37 -1.71 -2.95
CA ALA A 57 -15.55 -0.62 -2.40
C ALA A 57 -14.12 -0.40 -2.97
N SER A 58 -13.66 -1.18 -3.96
CA SER A 58 -12.28 -1.08 -4.44
C SER A 58 -12.05 -0.15 -5.64
N GLY A 59 -13.12 0.37 -6.24
CA GLY A 59 -13.04 1.34 -7.34
C GLY A 59 -12.49 0.73 -8.64
N GLY A 60 -12.96 -0.46 -9.02
CA GLY A 60 -12.56 -1.11 -10.28
C GLY A 60 -13.02 -0.34 -11.52
N VAL A 61 -12.19 -0.32 -12.56
CA VAL A 61 -12.47 0.27 -13.87
C VAL A 61 -12.92 -0.85 -14.81
N ARG A 62 -14.03 -0.68 -15.55
CA ARG A 62 -14.47 -1.71 -16.50
C ARG A 62 -13.43 -1.94 -17.60
N VAL A 63 -13.21 -3.21 -17.94
CA VAL A 63 -12.36 -3.60 -19.08
C VAL A 63 -12.98 -3.16 -20.41
N ARG A 64 -12.18 -3.08 -21.48
CA ARG A 64 -12.71 -2.70 -22.81
C ARG A 64 -13.46 -3.86 -23.45
N LYS A 65 -14.42 -3.54 -24.32
CA LYS A 65 -15.17 -4.54 -25.09
C LYS A 65 -14.21 -5.38 -25.95
N GLY A 66 -14.38 -6.70 -25.91
CA GLY A 66 -13.56 -7.65 -26.66
C GLY A 66 -12.31 -8.14 -25.92
N ASP A 67 -12.05 -7.67 -24.70
CA ASP A 67 -10.98 -8.26 -23.88
C ASP A 67 -11.28 -9.73 -23.54
N PRO A 68 -10.26 -10.61 -23.53
CA PRO A 68 -10.43 -11.99 -23.14
C PRO A 68 -11.02 -12.11 -21.73
N LYS A 69 -11.98 -13.02 -21.55
CA LYS A 69 -12.63 -13.30 -20.26
C LYS A 69 -13.31 -12.09 -19.61
N ALA A 70 -13.75 -11.10 -20.37
CA ALA A 70 -14.42 -9.91 -19.83
C ALA A 70 -15.71 -10.23 -19.03
N GLU A 71 -16.33 -11.39 -19.24
CA GLU A 71 -17.48 -11.83 -18.44
C GLU A 71 -17.07 -12.31 -17.03
N GLU A 72 -15.93 -13.00 -16.93
CA GLU A 72 -15.40 -13.53 -15.66
C GLU A 72 -14.63 -12.46 -14.88
N PHE A 73 -13.91 -11.59 -15.58
CA PHE A 73 -13.11 -10.48 -15.03
C PHE A 73 -13.48 -9.13 -15.66
N PRO A 74 -14.70 -8.62 -15.40
CA PRO A 74 -15.19 -7.39 -16.04
C PRO A 74 -14.48 -6.10 -15.61
N TYR A 75 -13.58 -6.16 -14.63
CA TYR A 75 -12.95 -4.98 -14.05
C TYR A 75 -11.43 -5.13 -13.94
N GLY A 76 -10.72 -4.02 -14.10
CA GLY A 76 -9.30 -3.86 -13.76
C GLY A 76 -9.12 -2.85 -12.63
N ARG A 77 -7.93 -2.83 -12.03
CA ARG A 77 -7.61 -1.92 -10.94
C ARG A 77 -6.16 -1.47 -10.98
N ASP A 78 -5.98 -0.16 -10.86
CA ASP A 78 -4.69 0.46 -10.62
C ASP A 78 -4.24 0.18 -9.17
N SER A 79 -2.94 0.03 -8.96
CA SER A 79 -2.39 -0.17 -7.62
C SER A 79 -1.38 0.92 -7.29
N ALA A 80 -1.68 1.71 -6.27
CA ALA A 80 -0.73 2.65 -5.70
C ALA A 80 0.28 1.88 -4.84
N VAL A 81 1.55 2.24 -4.99
CA VAL A 81 2.68 1.68 -4.27
C VAL A 81 3.31 2.79 -3.44
N LEU A 82 3.38 2.57 -2.13
CA LEU A 82 4.03 3.46 -1.20
C LEU A 82 5.06 2.68 -0.40
N SER A 83 6.14 3.31 0.04
CA SER A 83 7.17 2.64 0.82
C SER A 83 7.73 3.51 1.94
N VAL A 84 8.37 2.83 2.89
CA VAL A 84 9.34 3.41 3.82
C VAL A 84 10.60 2.59 3.70
N CYS A 85 11.72 3.25 3.39
CA CYS A 85 13.03 2.64 3.37
C CYS A 85 13.75 2.82 4.72
N TRP A 86 14.83 2.07 4.93
CA TRP A 86 15.58 2.10 6.20
C TRP A 86 16.19 3.49 6.49
N ASP A 87 16.56 4.23 5.46
CA ASP A 87 17.08 5.60 5.54
C ASP A 87 15.97 6.58 5.96
N ASP A 88 14.77 6.48 5.37
CA ASP A 88 13.60 7.24 5.85
C ASP A 88 13.30 6.93 7.34
N TRP A 89 13.43 5.65 7.70
CA TRP A 89 13.19 5.14 9.05
C TRP A 89 14.14 5.78 10.07
N GLU A 90 15.44 5.80 9.77
CA GLU A 90 16.48 6.39 10.60
C GLU A 90 16.43 7.93 10.61
N GLU A 91 16.03 8.57 9.51
CA GLU A 91 15.90 10.04 9.41
C GLU A 91 14.73 10.61 10.23
N GLY A 92 13.85 9.75 10.75
CA GLY A 92 12.86 10.16 11.75
C GLY A 92 11.47 9.55 11.58
N VAL A 93 11.21 8.76 10.53
CA VAL A 93 9.92 8.08 10.37
C VAL A 93 9.65 7.14 11.55
N LYS A 94 10.69 6.55 12.18
CA LYS A 94 10.55 5.77 13.42
C LYS A 94 9.81 6.53 14.52
N ASN A 95 10.33 7.69 14.89
CA ASN A 95 9.76 8.53 15.95
C ASN A 95 8.34 9.00 15.61
N HIS A 96 8.12 9.38 14.35
CA HIS A 96 6.79 9.77 13.86
C HIS A 96 5.77 8.64 13.99
N VAL A 97 6.12 7.43 13.52
CA VAL A 97 5.26 6.25 13.58
C VAL A 97 4.94 5.86 15.02
N ASP A 98 5.94 5.85 15.91
CA ASP A 98 5.73 5.51 17.32
C ASP A 98 4.76 6.50 17.99
N ALA A 99 4.87 7.80 17.68
CA ALA A 99 3.94 8.81 18.17
C ALA A 99 2.51 8.63 17.63
N VAL A 100 2.35 8.32 16.33
CA VAL A 100 1.05 8.02 15.73
C VAL A 100 0.39 6.80 16.38
N MET A 101 1.17 5.73 16.62
CA MET A 101 0.66 4.52 17.24
C MET A 101 0.31 4.72 18.71
N ALA A 102 1.10 5.51 19.45
CA ALA A 102 0.84 5.82 20.86
C ALA A 102 -0.44 6.65 21.09
N ARG A 103 -0.90 7.43 20.10
CA ARG A 103 -2.18 8.18 20.16
C ARG A 103 -3.42 7.29 20.18
N THR A 104 -3.29 5.99 19.90
CA THR A 104 -4.43 5.07 19.76
C THR A 104 -4.69 4.34 21.08
N LYS A 105 -4.94 5.09 22.15
CA LYS A 105 -5.48 4.61 23.43
C LYS A 105 -6.71 5.39 23.83
#